data_AF-A0A5M3XQ25-F1
#
_entry.id   AF-A0A5M3XQ25-F1
#
_cell.length_a   1.000
_cell.length_b   1.000
_cell.length_c   1.000
_cell.angle_alpha   90.00
_cell.angle_beta   90.00
_cell.angle_gamma   90.00
#
_symmetry.space_group_name_H-M   'P 1'
#
loop_
_entity.id
_entity.type
_entity.pdbx_description
1 polymer ?
#
loop_
_entity_poly.entity_id
_entity_poly.type
_entity_poly.pdbx_seq_one_letter_code
_entity_poly.pdbx_strand_id
1 'polypeptide(L)' 'MTICWYALHGRHERDLAAHRDARPWYASKTTVSIADAHAALRRTLIATKYRAGHPDQLKPQEILADLLAWEDVA' A
#
# COMPACT_ATOMS: atom_id res chain seq x y z
N MET A 1 16.38 2.11 8.18
CA MET A 1 15.74 0.78 8.15
C MET A 1 14.98 0.50 6.86
N THR A 2 14.12 1.39 6.38
CA THR A 2 13.36 1.21 5.12
C THR A 2 14.22 0.86 3.89
N ILE A 3 15.34 1.56 3.69
CA ILE A 3 16.22 1.33 2.54
C ILE A 3 16.85 -0.07 2.60
N CYS A 4 17.32 -0.50 3.77
CA CYS A 4 17.90 -1.83 3.97
C CYS A 4 16.86 -2.93 3.71
N TRP A 5 15.63 -2.75 4.20
CA TRP A 5 14.54 -3.68 3.92
C TRP A 5 14.21 -3.72 2.42
N TYR A 6 14.15 -2.56 1.76
CA TYR A 6 13.86 -2.49 0.33
C TYR A 6 14.97 -3.13 -0.51
N ALA A 7 16.23 -2.99 -0.12
CA ALA A 7 17.35 -3.66 -0.79
C ALA A 7 17.27 -5.20 -0.70
N LEU A 8 16.71 -5.73 0.39
CA LEU A 8 16.60 -7.18 0.63
C LEU A 8 15.31 -7.80 0.07
N HIS A 9 14.22 -7.05 0.04
CA HIS A 9 12.87 -7.58 -0.23
C HIS A 9 12.12 -6.84 -1.35
N GLY A 10 12.61 -5.69 -1.80
CA GLY A 10 12.02 -4.89 -2.86
C GLY A 10 12.14 -5.57 -4.23
N ARG A 11 11.24 -5.24 -5.16
CA ARG A 11 11.29 -5.70 -6.55
C ARG A 11 11.50 -4.50 -7.47
N HIS A 12 12.72 -4.00 -7.48
CA HIS A 12 13.12 -2.73 -8.10
C HIS A 12 12.54 -2.53 -9.51
N GLU A 13 12.78 -3.48 -10.43
CA GLU A 13 12.30 -3.37 -11.81
C GLU A 13 10.77 -3.31 -11.92
N ARG A 14 10.07 -4.13 -11.14
CA ARG A 14 8.60 -4.18 -11.14
C ARG A 14 8.00 -2.91 -10.55
N ASP A 15 8.57 -2.43 -9.45
CA ASP A 15 8.09 -1.23 -8.78
C ASP A 15 8.35 0.01 -9.64
N LEU A 16 9.52 0.11 -10.29
CA LEU A 16 9.81 1.18 -11.25
C LEU A 16 8.89 1.16 -12.46
N ALA A 17 8.63 -0.02 -13.04
CA ALA A 17 7.70 -0.13 -14.16
C ALA A 17 6.29 0.34 -13.78
N ALA A 18 5.77 -0.10 -12.62
CA ALA A 18 4.48 0.33 -12.12
C ALA A 18 4.43 1.83 -11.83
N HIS A 19 5.52 2.40 -11.29
CA HIS A 19 5.61 3.84 -11.04
C HIS A 19 5.69 4.65 -12.34
N ARG A 20 6.38 4.17 -13.37
CA ARG A 20 6.45 4.83 -14.68
C ARG A 20 5.11 4.80 -15.40
N ASP A 21 4.38 3.68 -15.30
CA ASP A 21 3.04 3.54 -15.86
C ASP A 21 2.05 4.50 -15.18
N ALA A 22 2.09 4.59 -13.85
CA ALA A 22 1.17 5.43 -13.09
C ALA A 22 1.53 6.93 -13.08
N ARG A 23 2.80 7.28 -13.36
CA ARG A 23 3.32 8.65 -13.17
C ARG A 23 4.29 9.03 -14.29
N PRO A 24 3.90 9.91 -15.24
CA PRO A 24 4.74 10.26 -16.39
C PRO A 24 6.04 10.98 -16.00
N TRP A 25 6.06 11.70 -14.86
CA TRP A 25 7.28 12.35 -14.34
C TRP A 25 8.29 11.37 -13.71
N TYR A 26 7.96 10.07 -13.64
CA TYR A 26 8.86 9.02 -13.14
C TYR A 26 9.74 8.43 -14.26
N ALA A 27 9.60 8.91 -15.50
CA ALA A 27 10.31 8.38 -16.67
C ALA A 27 11.85 8.44 -16.52
N SER A 28 12.39 9.53 -15.98
CA SER A 28 13.84 9.73 -15.83
C SER A 28 14.44 9.10 -14.57
N LYS A 29 13.61 8.62 -13.63
CA LYS A 29 14.12 8.01 -12.40
C LYS A 29 14.64 6.60 -12.66
N THR A 30 15.89 6.36 -12.28
CA THR A 30 16.56 5.05 -12.34
C THR A 30 16.41 4.27 -11.04
N THR A 31 15.99 4.95 -9.96
CA THR A 31 15.80 4.35 -8.64
C THR A 31 14.48 4.75 -8.01
N VAL A 32 13.95 3.83 -7.20
CA VAL A 32 12.75 4.04 -6.39
C VAL A 32 13.05 5.08 -5.32
N SER A 33 12.10 5.99 -5.07
CA SER A 33 12.25 7.01 -4.04
C SER A 33 12.14 6.41 -2.63
N ILE A 34 12.69 7.11 -1.64
CA ILE A 34 12.54 6.72 -0.23
C ILE A 34 11.06 6.63 0.17
N ALA A 35 10.22 7.51 -0.36
CA ALA A 35 8.77 7.51 -0.09
C ALA A 35 8.10 6.24 -0.65
N ASP A 36 8.49 5.81 -1.85
CA ASP A 36 7.96 4.60 -2.47
C ASP A 36 8.45 3.35 -1.73
N ALA A 37 9.73 3.29 -1.34
CA ALA A 37 10.28 2.23 -0.49
C ALA A 37 9.55 2.15 0.87
N HIS A 38 9.22 3.32 1.46
CA HIS A 38 8.46 3.39 2.69
C HIS A 38 7.01 2.92 2.50
N ALA A 39 6.37 3.27 1.39
CA ALA A 39 5.03 2.80 1.05
C ALA A 39 5.00 1.27 0.86
N ALA A 40 6.01 0.70 0.21
CA ALA A 40 6.16 -0.75 0.03
C ALA A 40 6.32 -1.47 1.38
N LEU A 41 7.17 -0.93 2.27
CA LEU A 41 7.34 -1.46 3.62
C LEU A 41 6.03 -1.38 4.42
N ARG A 42 5.34 -0.24 4.40
CA ARG A 42 4.06 -0.05 5.11
C ARG A 42 3.02 -1.05 4.63
N ARG A 43 2.85 -1.22 3.31
CA ARG A 43 1.92 -2.22 2.74
C ARG A 43 2.25 -3.63 3.21
N THR A 44 3.54 -3.98 3.24
CA THR A 44 3.97 -5.31 3.69
C THR A 44 3.70 -5.52 5.17
N LEU A 45 3.98 -4.53 6.02
CA LEU A 45 3.69 -4.58 7.45
C LEU A 45 2.19 -4.70 7.73
N ILE A 46 1.36 -3.94 7.02
CA ILE A 46 -0.10 -4.05 7.14
C ILE A 46 -0.56 -5.43 6.68
N ALA A 47 -0.13 -5.88 5.50
CA ALA A 47 -0.49 -7.20 5.00
C ALA A 47 -0.07 -8.30 5.97
N THR A 48 1.13 -8.27 6.52
CA THR A 48 1.58 -9.28 7.50
C THR A 48 0.82 -9.20 8.82
N LYS A 49 0.59 -7.99 9.37
CA LYS A 49 -0.14 -7.81 10.63
C LYS A 49 -1.60 -8.24 10.54
N TYR A 50 -2.28 -7.89 9.45
CA TYR A 50 -3.73 -8.08 9.33
C TYR A 50 -4.12 -9.36 8.57
N ARG A 51 -3.21 -10.00 7.82
CA ARG A 51 -3.49 -11.30 7.16
C ARG A 51 -3.60 -12.46 8.16
N ALA A 52 -3.07 -12.33 9.37
CA ALA A 52 -3.07 -13.41 10.36
C ALA A 52 -4.31 -13.45 11.27
N GLY A 53 -5.26 -12.49 11.17
CA GLY A 53 -6.23 -12.31 12.27
C GLY A 53 -7.62 -11.75 11.98
N HIS A 54 -8.17 -11.75 10.76
CA HIS A 54 -9.56 -11.34 10.55
C HIS A 54 -10.47 -12.49 10.07
N PRO A 55 -10.90 -13.40 10.96
CA PRO A 55 -12.12 -14.19 10.74
C PRO A 55 -13.39 -13.31 10.78
N ASP A 56 -13.29 -12.08 11.29
CA ASP A 56 -14.38 -11.11 11.43
C ASP A 56 -14.23 -9.95 10.43
N GLN A 57 -13.94 -10.29 9.18
CA GLN A 57 -13.96 -9.30 8.10
C GLN A 57 -15.42 -8.88 7.88
N LEU A 58 -15.78 -7.67 8.35
CA LEU A 58 -17.09 -7.08 8.10
C LEU A 58 -17.41 -7.23 6.61
N LYS A 59 -18.56 -7.82 6.32
CA LYS A 59 -19.02 -8.00 4.96
C LYS A 59 -19.13 -6.61 4.33
N PRO A 60 -18.90 -6.46 3.01
CA PRO A 60 -18.97 -5.15 2.34
C PRO A 60 -20.26 -4.37 2.64
N GLN A 61 -21.36 -5.09 2.89
CA GLN A 61 -22.64 -4.56 3.34
C GLN A 61 -22.62 -3.88 4.72
N GLU A 62 -21.83 -4.37 5.68
CA GLU A 62 -21.70 -3.82 7.02
C GLU A 62 -20.81 -2.57 7.01
N ILE A 63 -19.77 -2.57 6.16
CA ILE A 63 -18.94 -1.39 5.91
C ILE A 63 -19.78 -0.26 5.29
N LEU A 64 -20.62 -0.60 4.31
CA LEU A 64 -21.50 0.37 3.68
C LEU A 64 -22.56 0.91 4.65
N ALA A 65 -23.10 0.05 5.53
CA ALA A 65 -24.06 0.46 6.55
C ALA A 65 -23.44 1.43 7.56
N ASP A 66 -22.20 1.18 8.00
CA ASP A 66 -21.47 2.09 8.88
C ASP A 66 -21.23 3.44 8.21
N LEU A 67 -20.71 3.46 6.98
CA LEU A 67 -20.48 4.70 6.22
C LEU A 67 -21.76 5.53 6.03
N LEU A 68 -22.90 4.90 5.75
CA LEU A 68 -24.18 5.58 5.64
C LEU A 68 -24.69 6.11 6.98
N ALA A 69 -24.44 5.38 8.08
CA ALA A 69 -24.78 5.84 9.42
C ALA A 69 -23.95 7.06 9.86
N TRP A 70 -22.72 7.20 9.36
CA TRP A 70 -21.89 8.40 9.59
C TRP A 70 -22.35 9.61 8.77
N GLU A 71 -22.88 9.41 7.57
CA GLU A 71 -23.42 10.49 6.72
C GLU A 71 -24.79 11.01 7.22
N ASP A 72 -25.63 10.17 7.82
CA ASP A 72 -26.94 10.57 8.37
C ASP A 72 -26.83 11.45 9.64
N VAL A 73 -25.69 11.41 10.33
CA VAL A 73 -25.42 12.17 11.56
C VAL A 73 -24.86 13.57 11.28
N ALA A 74 -24.52 13.90 10.03
CA ALA A 74 -23.94 15.18 9.59
C ALA A 74 -25.00 16.18 9.07
#